data_AF-A0A3D3LWT1-F1
#
_entry.id   AF-A0A3D3LWT1-F1
#
_cell.length_a   1.000
_cell.length_b   1.000
_cell.length_c   1.000
_cell.angle_alpha   90.00
_cell.angle_beta   90.00
_cell.angle_gamma   90.00
#
_symmetry.space_group_name_H-M   'P 1'
#
loop_
_entity.id
_entity.type
_entity.pdbx_description
1 polymer ?
#
loop_
_entity_poly.entity_id
_entity_poly.type
_entity_poly.pdbx_seq_one_letter_code
_entity_poly.pdbx_strand_id
1 'polypeptide(L)'
;MKTILLFVTSILFFSNSQFAFSQEWLYNNSNSNSNQNNHNNSTNHQDNFNHNSSGNNSRHQVSYCQCNCNCQSCYNYNNYFQPLAISDYNFSQLTTFISKRPFSDSRILIMKEAIDFNWFKVNQIKDLFSYLSFESDKIEIAKYSYKKIIDKQNFYHLYDLLSFESSVDELMEFVRNQRQ
;
A
#
# COMPACT_ATOMS: atom_id res chain seq x y z
N MET A 1 58.74 14.75 6.30
CA MET A 1 58.16 15.76 5.40
C MET A 1 58.25 15.22 3.98
N LYS A 2 57.11 15.17 3.26
CA LYS A 2 56.87 15.34 1.80
C LYS A 2 57.85 14.61 0.85
N THR A 3 57.43 13.81 -0.13
CA THR A 3 56.61 14.20 -1.31
C THR A 3 56.33 12.89 -2.10
N ILE A 4 55.13 12.30 -2.04
CA ILE A 4 54.06 12.31 -3.06
C ILE A 4 54.51 12.75 -4.47
N LEU A 5 54.58 11.81 -5.42
CA LEU A 5 54.25 12.06 -6.82
C LEU A 5 53.82 10.77 -7.57
N LEU A 6 52.51 10.68 -7.80
CA LEU A 6 51.82 10.30 -9.05
C LEU A 6 52.27 9.04 -9.83
N PHE A 7 51.48 7.96 -9.70
CA PHE A 7 51.18 7.04 -10.81
C PHE A 7 49.66 7.04 -11.07
N VAL A 8 49.27 7.97 -11.94
CA VAL A 8 48.40 7.80 -13.13
C VAL A 8 47.52 6.54 -13.18
N THR A 9 46.21 6.80 -13.08
CA THR A 9 45.07 6.13 -13.75
C THR A 9 45.09 4.59 -13.88
N SER A 10 44.27 3.92 -13.07
CA SER A 10 43.49 2.78 -13.55
C SER A 10 42.18 2.69 -12.77
N ILE A 11 41.14 2.99 -13.52
CA ILE A 11 39.76 2.58 -13.32
C ILE A 11 39.73 1.13 -12.84
N LEU A 12 39.24 0.91 -11.62
CA LEU A 12 38.30 -0.16 -11.36
C LEU A 12 37.12 0.46 -10.64
N PHE A 13 36.08 0.70 -11.44
CA PHE A 13 34.71 0.82 -11.01
C PHE A 13 34.50 -0.05 -9.77
N PHE A 14 34.22 0.57 -8.62
CA PHE A 14 33.47 -0.13 -7.61
C PHE A 14 32.15 -0.50 -8.28
N SER A 15 31.99 -1.80 -8.48
CA SER A 15 30.84 -2.44 -9.07
C SER A 15 29.60 -2.12 -8.23
N ASN A 16 28.96 -0.98 -8.54
CA ASN A 16 27.54 -0.78 -8.36
C ASN A 16 26.80 -1.66 -9.38
N SER A 17 26.80 -2.95 -9.09
CA SER A 17 26.00 -3.98 -9.76
C SER A 17 25.85 -5.08 -8.71
N GLN A 18 24.69 -5.41 -8.15
CA GLN A 18 23.34 -5.40 -8.69
C GLN A 18 22.39 -5.20 -7.51
N PHE A 19 21.55 -4.19 -7.52
CA PHE A 19 20.15 -4.33 -7.10
C PHE A 19 19.38 -3.26 -7.87
N ALA A 20 19.34 -3.43 -9.19
CA ALA A 20 18.22 -2.92 -9.97
C ALA A 20 17.01 -3.76 -9.52
N PHE A 21 16.40 -3.34 -8.42
CA PHE A 21 15.13 -3.88 -7.94
C PHE A 21 14.10 -3.53 -9.01
N SER A 22 13.78 -4.48 -9.87
CA SER A 22 12.78 -4.23 -10.91
C SER A 22 11.46 -3.94 -10.20
N GLN A 23 11.01 -2.70 -10.32
CA GLN A 23 9.76 -2.18 -9.77
C GLN A 23 8.51 -2.76 -10.48
N GLU A 24 8.64 -3.95 -11.07
CA GLU A 24 7.61 -4.58 -11.89
C GLU A 24 6.40 -5.02 -11.05
N TRP A 25 6.61 -5.34 -9.77
CA TRP A 25 5.50 -5.62 -8.84
C TRP A 25 4.79 -4.35 -8.35
N LEU A 26 5.42 -3.16 -8.47
CA LEU A 26 4.84 -1.89 -8.06
C LEU A 26 3.84 -1.33 -9.09
N TYR A 27 3.78 -1.89 -10.31
CA TYR A 27 2.98 -1.35 -11.43
C TYR A 27 1.66 -2.10 -11.72
N ASN A 28 1.00 -2.71 -10.74
CA ASN A 28 -0.32 -3.32 -11.01
C ASN A 28 -1.34 -3.05 -9.92
N ASN A 29 -1.86 -1.81 -9.86
CA ASN A 29 -3.11 -1.55 -9.16
C ASN A 29 -4.30 -1.69 -10.11
N SER A 30 -4.54 -2.93 -10.55
CA SER A 30 -5.74 -3.30 -11.29
C SER A 30 -6.70 -4.00 -10.33
N ASN A 31 -7.67 -3.22 -9.86
CA ASN A 31 -8.77 -3.61 -8.99
C ASN A 31 -9.44 -4.91 -9.50
N SER A 32 -9.11 -6.04 -8.90
CA SER A 32 -9.61 -7.36 -9.28
C SER A 32 -10.66 -7.81 -8.27
N ASN A 33 -11.92 -7.40 -8.49
CA ASN A 33 -13.04 -7.85 -7.67
C ASN A 33 -13.55 -9.18 -8.24
N SER A 34 -13.02 -10.30 -7.77
CA SER A 34 -13.55 -11.63 -8.05
C SER A 34 -14.72 -11.91 -7.11
N ASN A 35 -15.95 -11.86 -7.62
CA ASN A 35 -17.10 -12.36 -6.86
C ASN A 35 -17.67 -13.60 -7.57
N GLN A 36 -17.40 -14.76 -6.97
CA GLN A 36 -18.06 -16.03 -7.29
C GLN A 36 -19.34 -16.18 -6.45
N ASN A 37 -20.37 -16.71 -7.11
CA ASN A 37 -21.63 -17.29 -6.57
C ASN A 37 -22.69 -16.23 -6.15
N ASN A 38 -23.99 -16.33 -6.44
CA ASN A 38 -24.83 -17.49 -6.72
C ASN A 38 -26.23 -17.03 -7.24
N HIS A 39 -26.81 -17.78 -8.18
CA HIS A 39 -28.24 -18.05 -8.47
C HIS A 39 -29.36 -17.03 -8.12
N ASN A 40 -30.16 -16.62 -9.11
CA ASN A 40 -31.58 -17.04 -9.27
C ASN A 40 -32.28 -16.46 -10.51
N ASN A 41 -33.33 -17.19 -10.90
CA ASN A 41 -34.09 -17.22 -12.16
C ASN A 41 -34.98 -15.99 -12.45
N SER A 42 -35.18 -15.74 -13.76
CA SER A 42 -36.45 -15.35 -14.44
C SER A 42 -37.26 -14.13 -13.97
N THR A 43 -37.43 -13.12 -14.82
CA THR A 43 -38.67 -12.82 -15.58
C THR A 43 -38.64 -11.40 -16.17
N ASN A 44 -39.18 -11.28 -17.39
CA ASN A 44 -39.42 -10.02 -18.08
C ASN A 44 -40.34 -9.09 -17.28
N HIS A 45 -39.97 -7.82 -17.14
CA HIS A 45 -40.93 -6.74 -16.90
C HIS A 45 -40.50 -5.50 -17.69
N GLN A 46 -41.22 -5.24 -18.78
CA GLN A 46 -41.27 -3.93 -19.42
C GLN A 46 -42.19 -3.07 -18.56
N ASP A 47 -41.68 -2.03 -17.91
CA ASP A 47 -42.53 -0.95 -17.41
C ASP A 47 -42.04 0.40 -17.90
N ASN A 48 -42.81 0.84 -18.88
CA ASN A 48 -42.99 2.16 -19.43
C ASN A 48 -43.30 3.18 -18.33
N PHE A 49 -42.44 4.20 -18.16
CA PHE A 49 -42.83 5.42 -17.45
C PHE A 49 -42.51 6.67 -18.26
N ASN A 50 -43.62 7.20 -18.79
CA ASN A 50 -43.80 8.45 -19.49
C ASN A 50 -43.77 9.61 -18.48
N HIS A 51 -42.86 10.58 -18.66
CA HIS A 51 -42.90 11.84 -17.92
C HIS A 51 -42.83 13.05 -18.86
N ASN A 52 -43.99 13.72 -18.96
CA ASN A 52 -44.18 15.04 -19.56
C ASN A 52 -43.24 16.06 -18.90
N SER A 53 -42.37 16.67 -19.71
CA SER A 53 -41.54 17.80 -19.30
C SER A 53 -42.23 19.13 -19.63
N SER A 54 -42.57 19.89 -18.59
CA SER A 54 -42.87 21.32 -18.67
C SER A 54 -41.79 22.09 -17.90
N GLY A 55 -40.96 22.82 -18.66
CA GLY A 55 -40.11 23.96 -18.26
C GLY A 55 -39.34 23.94 -16.94
N ASN A 56 -38.00 23.90 -17.01
CA ASN A 56 -37.19 25.14 -16.91
C ASN A 56 -35.68 24.90 -17.10
N ASN A 57 -35.06 25.87 -17.76
CA ASN A 57 -33.65 25.93 -18.16
C ASN A 57 -32.66 25.80 -16.99
N SER A 58 -31.68 24.92 -17.13
CA SER A 58 -30.27 25.17 -16.74
C SER A 58 -29.35 24.19 -17.46
N ARG A 59 -28.65 24.71 -18.46
CA ARG A 59 -27.71 24.02 -19.34
C ARG A 59 -26.69 23.22 -18.54
N HIS A 60 -26.75 21.89 -18.60
CA HIS A 60 -25.58 21.03 -18.48
C HIS A 60 -25.61 20.07 -19.66
N GLN A 61 -24.66 20.28 -20.58
CA GLN A 61 -24.46 19.43 -21.74
C GLN A 61 -24.14 18.02 -21.25
N VAL A 62 -25.08 17.10 -21.47
CA VAL A 62 -24.87 15.68 -21.24
C VAL A 62 -23.87 15.21 -22.30
N SER A 63 -22.60 15.12 -21.90
CA SER A 63 -21.60 14.39 -22.66
C SER A 63 -21.94 12.91 -22.55
N TYR A 64 -22.39 12.33 -23.65
CA TYR A 64 -22.78 10.93 -23.74
C TYR A 64 -21.56 10.06 -23.47
N CYS A 65 -21.47 9.46 -22.28
CA CYS A 65 -20.56 8.34 -22.05
C CYS A 65 -21.09 7.13 -22.83
N GLN A 66 -20.60 6.94 -24.06
CA GLN A 66 -20.69 5.66 -24.75
C GLN A 66 -19.62 4.71 -24.21
N CYS A 67 -19.92 4.02 -23.10
CA CYS A 67 -19.27 2.76 -22.74
C CYS A 67 -20.25 1.90 -21.96
N ASN A 68 -20.44 0.65 -22.41
CA ASN A 68 -21.31 -0.35 -21.79
C ASN A 68 -20.64 -0.97 -20.55
N CYS A 69 -20.47 -0.19 -19.49
CA CYS A 69 -20.01 -0.68 -18.19
C CYS A 69 -21.07 -0.39 -17.13
N ASN A 70 -21.45 -1.41 -16.36
CA ASN A 70 -22.29 -1.29 -15.16
C ASN A 70 -21.59 -0.41 -14.11
N CYS A 71 -21.89 0.88 -14.13
CA CYS A 71 -21.34 1.88 -13.21
C CYS A 71 -22.08 1.85 -11.87
N GLN A 72 -21.84 0.82 -11.05
CA GLN A 72 -22.11 0.91 -9.62
C GLN A 72 -20.93 1.59 -8.92
N SER A 73 -20.78 2.91 -9.13
CA SER A 73 -20.13 3.90 -8.24
C SER A 73 -19.52 5.06 -9.03
N CYS A 74 -20.38 5.84 -9.70
CA CYS A 74 -20.06 7.24 -9.92
C CYS A 74 -20.27 7.97 -8.58
N TYR A 75 -19.32 7.83 -7.64
CA TYR A 75 -19.41 8.57 -6.38
C TYR A 75 -19.06 10.04 -6.63
N ASN A 76 -20.03 10.85 -6.22
CA ASN A 76 -20.08 12.29 -6.20
C ASN A 76 -18.84 12.90 -5.53
N TYR A 77 -18.35 14.00 -6.11
CA TYR A 77 -17.19 14.77 -5.68
C TYR A 77 -17.43 15.41 -4.29
N ASN A 78 -16.80 14.85 -3.26
CA ASN A 78 -16.21 15.63 -2.17
C ASN A 78 -14.76 15.19 -2.09
N ASN A 79 -13.88 16.12 -2.47
CA ASN A 79 -12.49 15.89 -2.88
C ASN A 79 -11.56 15.68 -1.68
N TYR A 80 -11.81 14.64 -0.89
CA TYR A 80 -10.85 14.09 0.07
C TYR A 80 -10.31 12.80 -0.52
N PHE A 81 -9.21 12.90 -1.25
CA PHE A 81 -8.43 11.75 -1.69
C PHE A 81 -7.87 11.05 -0.44
N GLN A 82 -8.63 10.11 0.10
CA GLN A 82 -8.15 9.26 1.19
C GLN A 82 -7.22 8.22 0.57
N PRO A 83 -6.02 8.04 1.14
CA PRO A 83 -5.12 7.01 0.65
C PRO A 83 -5.74 5.63 0.80
N LEU A 84 -5.65 4.83 -0.27
CA LEU A 84 -6.08 3.43 -0.28
C LEU A 84 -4.89 2.55 0.09
N ALA A 85 -5.13 1.57 0.95
CA ALA A 85 -4.12 0.56 1.25
C ALA A 85 -3.79 -0.29 0.02
N ILE A 86 -2.59 -0.85 0.00
CA ILE A 86 -2.14 -1.81 -1.00
C ILE A 86 -3.15 -2.95 -1.13
N SER A 87 -3.42 -3.35 -2.38
CA SER A 87 -4.34 -4.45 -2.68
C SER A 87 -3.78 -5.78 -2.17
N ASP A 88 -4.67 -6.72 -1.83
CA ASP A 88 -4.26 -8.03 -1.32
C ASP A 88 -3.39 -8.80 -2.33
N TYR A 89 -3.65 -8.64 -3.63
CA TYR A 89 -2.83 -9.20 -4.70
C TYR A 89 -1.39 -8.66 -4.67
N ASN A 90 -1.20 -7.34 -4.64
CA ASN A 90 0.13 -6.73 -4.62
C ASN A 90 0.85 -7.03 -3.31
N PHE A 91 0.12 -7.04 -2.20
CA PHE A 91 0.66 -7.43 -0.91
C PHE A 91 1.17 -8.88 -0.91
N SER A 92 0.43 -9.81 -1.53
CA SER A 92 0.86 -11.21 -1.69
C SER A 92 2.12 -11.35 -2.54
N GLN A 93 2.27 -10.54 -3.60
CA GLN A 93 3.50 -10.51 -4.40
C GLN A 93 4.68 -9.99 -3.57
N LEU A 94 4.47 -8.91 -2.80
CA LEU A 94 5.48 -8.34 -1.91
C LEU A 94 5.96 -9.35 -0.87
N THR A 95 5.05 -10.01 -0.16
CA THR A 95 5.42 -10.99 0.88
C THR A 95 6.12 -12.22 0.30
N THR A 96 5.73 -12.66 -0.89
CA THR A 96 6.45 -13.71 -1.65
C THR A 96 7.87 -13.30 -2.00
N PHE A 97 8.09 -12.03 -2.30
CA PHE A 97 9.42 -11.51 -2.59
C PHE A 97 10.29 -11.39 -1.33
N ILE A 98 9.71 -10.92 -0.23
CA ILE A 98 10.36 -10.81 1.08
C ILE A 98 10.77 -12.20 1.60
N SER A 99 9.90 -13.21 1.49
CA SER A 99 10.16 -14.56 2.01
C SER A 99 11.34 -15.26 1.32
N LYS A 100 11.67 -14.88 0.09
CA LYS A 100 12.82 -15.39 -0.66
C LYS A 100 14.16 -14.81 -0.21
N ARG A 101 14.18 -13.85 0.74
CA ARG A 101 15.40 -13.23 1.23
C ARG A 101 15.93 -13.94 2.47
N PRO A 102 17.20 -14.40 2.47
CA PRO A 102 17.75 -15.14 3.60
C PRO A 102 18.13 -14.25 4.80
N PHE A 103 18.40 -12.96 4.57
CA PHE A 103 18.90 -12.03 5.59
C PHE A 103 17.84 -11.03 6.04
N SER A 104 17.81 -10.70 7.34
CA SER A 104 16.85 -9.73 7.93
C SER A 104 16.97 -8.35 7.30
N ASP A 105 18.20 -7.83 7.19
CA ASP A 105 18.46 -6.48 6.66
C ASP A 105 17.91 -6.31 5.24
N SER A 106 18.05 -7.33 4.40
CA SER A 106 17.49 -7.31 3.05
C SER A 106 15.96 -7.26 3.07
N ARG A 107 15.31 -7.99 3.98
CA ARG A 107 13.84 -7.95 4.15
C ARG A 107 13.38 -6.57 4.61
N ILE A 108 14.06 -5.99 5.60
CA ILE A 108 13.77 -4.65 6.14
C ILE A 108 13.88 -3.59 5.05
N LEU A 109 14.95 -3.62 4.24
CA LEU A 109 15.14 -2.68 3.14
C LEU A 109 13.95 -2.69 2.17
N ILE A 110 13.51 -3.89 1.76
CA ILE A 110 12.40 -4.07 0.82
C ILE A 110 11.08 -3.61 1.45
N MET A 111 10.86 -3.93 2.73
CA MET A 111 9.67 -3.47 3.46
C MET A 111 9.61 -1.94 3.50
N LYS A 112 10.71 -1.26 3.79
CA LYS A 112 10.78 0.21 3.81
C LYS A 112 10.48 0.80 2.44
N GLU A 113 11.08 0.27 1.37
CA GLU A 113 10.78 0.70 0.00
C GLU A 113 9.28 0.54 -0.31
N ALA A 114 8.69 -0.60 0.05
CA ALA A 114 7.27 -0.83 -0.15
C ALA A 114 6.39 0.19 0.62
N ILE A 115 6.77 0.53 1.85
CA ILE A 115 6.09 1.51 2.72
C ILE A 115 6.20 2.93 2.14
N ASP A 116 7.30 3.28 1.49
CA ASP A 116 7.46 4.62 0.91
C ASP A 116 6.46 4.88 -0.22
N PHE A 117 6.18 3.86 -1.03
CA PHE A 117 5.30 3.98 -2.20
C PHE A 117 3.83 3.62 -1.92
N ASN A 118 3.54 2.87 -0.87
CA ASN A 118 2.19 2.36 -0.62
C ASN A 118 1.67 2.73 0.77
N TRP A 119 0.35 2.71 0.90
CA TRP A 119 -0.30 2.75 2.20
C TRP A 119 -0.67 1.35 2.64
N PHE A 120 -0.74 1.12 3.94
CA PHE A 120 -0.98 -0.20 4.52
C PHE A 120 -2.11 -0.16 5.55
N LYS A 121 -2.78 -1.29 5.71
CA LYS A 121 -3.58 -1.57 6.91
C LYS A 121 -2.68 -2.07 8.02
N VAL A 122 -3.06 -1.85 9.28
CA VAL A 122 -2.34 -2.42 10.43
C VAL A 122 -2.18 -3.94 10.30
N ASN A 123 -3.21 -4.65 9.84
CA ASN A 123 -3.14 -6.10 9.63
C ASN A 123 -2.08 -6.50 8.59
N GLN A 124 -1.87 -5.71 7.55
CA GLN A 124 -0.82 -6.00 6.56
C GLN A 124 0.58 -5.79 7.17
N ILE A 125 0.76 -4.76 8.01
CA ILE A 125 2.01 -4.56 8.76
C ILE A 125 2.22 -5.70 9.78
N LYS A 126 1.14 -6.16 10.41
CA LYS A 126 1.15 -7.33 11.31
C LYS A 126 1.69 -8.57 10.60
N ASP A 127 1.24 -8.82 9.37
CA ASP A 127 1.72 -9.93 8.55
C ASP A 127 3.20 -9.77 8.19
N LEU A 128 3.67 -8.54 7.92
CA LEU A 128 5.09 -8.26 7.67
C LEU A 128 5.99 -8.64 8.86
N PHE A 129 5.52 -8.50 10.10
CA PHE A 129 6.31 -8.86 11.29
C PHE A 129 6.62 -10.35 11.37
N SER A 130 5.84 -11.21 10.71
CA SER A 130 6.13 -12.66 10.65
C SER A 130 7.44 -12.98 9.92
N TYR A 131 7.92 -12.06 9.08
CA TYR A 131 9.19 -12.17 8.37
C TYR A 131 10.36 -11.53 9.14
N LEU A 132 10.15 -11.06 10.36
CA LEU A 132 11.19 -10.43 11.18
C LEU A 132 11.50 -11.30 12.39
N SER A 133 12.80 -11.56 12.60
CA SER A 133 13.25 -12.45 13.67
C SER A 133 13.45 -11.72 15.00
N PHE A 134 13.81 -10.44 14.95
CA PHE A 134 14.15 -9.64 16.12
C PHE A 134 13.10 -8.57 16.39
N GLU A 135 12.87 -8.25 17.67
CA GLU A 135 11.94 -7.18 18.04
C GLU A 135 12.43 -5.79 17.66
N SER A 136 13.74 -5.56 17.68
CA SER A 136 14.34 -4.32 17.17
C SER A 136 13.85 -4.01 15.75
N ASP A 137 13.86 -5.03 14.89
CA ASP A 137 13.47 -4.91 13.48
C ASP A 137 11.95 -4.64 13.37
N LYS A 138 11.15 -5.33 14.19
CA LYS A 138 9.69 -5.12 14.25
C LYS A 138 9.36 -3.69 14.69
N ILE A 139 10.00 -3.19 15.75
CA ILE A 139 9.82 -1.82 16.24
C ILE A 139 10.23 -0.81 15.16
N GLU A 140 11.35 -1.06 14.48
CA GLU A 140 11.83 -0.19 13.39
C GLU A 140 10.78 -0.09 12.27
N ILE A 141 10.26 -1.21 11.78
CA ILE A 141 9.22 -1.23 10.74
C ILE A 141 7.90 -0.64 11.26
N ALA A 142 7.54 -0.87 12.53
CA ALA A 142 6.35 -0.26 13.15
C ALA A 142 6.41 1.27 13.11
N LYS A 143 7.55 1.82 13.56
CA LYS A 143 7.79 3.27 13.58
C LYS A 143 7.81 3.84 12.16
N TYR A 144 8.48 3.16 11.23
CA TYR A 144 8.58 3.58 9.84
C TYR A 144 7.21 3.60 9.14
N SER A 145 6.39 2.58 9.36
CA SER A 145 5.08 2.44 8.73
C SER A 145 4.00 3.35 9.31
N TYR A 146 4.17 3.90 10.53
CA TYR A 146 3.11 4.65 11.23
C TYR A 146 2.47 5.77 10.37
N LYS A 147 3.28 6.52 9.61
CA LYS A 147 2.76 7.60 8.75
C LYS A 147 1.97 7.10 7.54
N LYS A 148 2.22 5.86 7.12
CA LYS A 148 1.68 5.20 5.93
C LYS A 148 0.57 4.19 6.24
N ILE A 149 0.04 4.22 7.46
CA ILE A 149 -1.09 3.38 7.86
C ILE A 149 -2.40 4.14 7.70
N ILE A 150 -3.40 3.49 7.08
CA ILE A 150 -4.72 4.09 6.84
C ILE A 150 -5.66 3.97 8.06
N ASP A 151 -5.50 2.93 8.87
CA ASP A 151 -6.34 2.60 10.02
C ASP A 151 -5.58 2.72 11.34
N LYS A 152 -4.97 3.90 11.57
CA LYS A 152 -4.12 4.18 12.75
C LYS A 152 -4.80 3.90 14.08
N GLN A 153 -6.13 3.96 14.15
CA GLN A 153 -6.88 3.60 15.35
C GLN A 153 -6.62 2.15 15.80
N ASN A 154 -6.24 1.26 14.87
CA ASN A 154 -5.97 -0.16 15.13
C ASN A 154 -4.50 -0.43 15.44
N PHE A 155 -3.62 0.58 15.46
CA PHE A 155 -2.17 0.39 15.55
C PHE A 155 -1.73 -0.37 16.81
N TYR A 156 -2.52 -0.31 17.88
CA TYR A 156 -2.28 -1.04 19.12
C TYR A 156 -2.24 -2.57 18.94
N HIS A 157 -2.82 -3.12 17.87
CA HIS A 157 -2.70 -4.55 17.57
C HIS A 157 -1.27 -5.02 17.27
N LEU A 158 -0.34 -4.10 16.99
CA LEU A 158 1.07 -4.44 16.83
C LEU A 158 1.77 -4.67 18.17
N TYR A 159 1.20 -4.19 19.29
CA TYR A 159 1.78 -4.37 20.62
C TYR A 159 1.77 -5.84 21.03
N ASP A 160 0.69 -6.56 20.72
CA ASP A 160 0.52 -7.99 21.02
C ASP A 160 1.54 -8.90 20.30
N LEU A 161 2.29 -8.37 19.32
CA LEU A 161 3.33 -9.10 18.59
C LEU A 161 4.74 -8.94 19.18
N LEU A 162 4.87 -8.10 20.20
CA LEU A 162 6.10 -7.87 20.94
C LEU A 162 6.04 -8.71 22.23
N SER A 163 7.16 -9.34 22.57
CA SER A 163 7.31 -10.24 23.70
C SER A 163 7.86 -9.51 24.92
N PHE A 164 8.60 -8.41 24.73
CA PHE A 164 9.17 -7.62 25.82
C PHE A 164 8.33 -6.37 26.08
N GLU A 165 8.00 -6.14 27.36
CA GLU A 165 7.26 -4.95 27.78
C GLU A 165 7.98 -3.65 27.40
N SER A 166 9.31 -3.63 27.49
CA SER A 166 10.11 -2.48 27.08
C SER A 166 9.92 -2.10 25.60
N SER A 167 9.72 -3.10 24.73
CA SER A 167 9.45 -2.89 23.31
C SER A 167 8.07 -2.25 23.09
N VAL A 168 7.08 -2.67 23.89
CA VAL A 168 5.72 -2.11 23.88
C VAL A 168 5.73 -0.66 24.36
N ASP A 169 6.40 -0.40 25.49
CA ASP A 169 6.56 0.95 26.04
C ASP A 169 7.22 1.90 25.04
N GLU A 170 8.30 1.46 24.39
CA GLU A 170 9.01 2.24 23.37
C GLU A 170 8.09 2.62 22.19
N LEU A 171 7.30 1.66 21.70
CA LEU A 171 6.39 1.91 20.58
C LEU A 171 5.19 2.77 21.00
N MET A 172 4.71 2.61 22.23
CA MET A 172 3.63 3.43 22.80
C MET A 172 4.07 4.88 22.97
N GLU A 173 5.28 5.11 23.50
CA GLU A 173 5.86 6.45 23.62
C GLU A 173 5.99 7.11 22.24
N PHE A 174 6.50 6.38 21.25
CA PHE A 174 6.56 6.88 19.88
C PHE A 174 5.19 7.33 19.36
N VAL A 175 4.15 6.51 19.51
CA VAL A 175 2.79 6.85 19.05
C VAL A 175 2.23 8.07 19.78
N ARG A 176 2.47 8.19 21.10
CA ARG A 176 2.08 9.38 21.88
C ARG A 176 2.74 10.64 21.33
N ASN A 177 4.03 10.59 21.02
CA ASN A 177 4.78 11.73 20.47
C ASN A 177 4.33 12.12 19.06
N GLN A 178 3.81 11.18 18.25
CA GLN A 178 3.26 11.50 16.92
C GLN A 178 1.86 12.13 16.95
N ARG A 179 1.17 12.13 18.09
CA ARG A 179 -0.20 12.68 18.24
C ARG A 179 -0.22 14.08 18.88
N GLN A 180 0.92 14.55 19.35
CA GLN A 180 1.14 15.90 19.86
C GLN A 180 1.41 16.86 18.70
#